data_AF-A0A0H5Q6X0-F1
#
_entry.id   AF-A0A0H5Q6X0-F1
#
_cell.length_a   1.000
_cell.length_b   1.000
_cell.length_c   1.000
_cell.angle_alpha   90.00
_cell.angle_beta   90.00
_cell.angle_gamma   90.00
#
_symmetry.space_group_name_H-M   'P 1'
#
loop_
_entity.id
_entity.type
_entity.pdbx_description
1 polymer ?
#
loop_
_entity_poly.entity_id
_entity_poly.type
_entity_poly.pdbx_seq_one_letter_code
_entity_poly.pdbx_strand_id
1 'polypeptide(L)'
;MIAMSRCKWIDAVAWTPVNDTSGGWTAVACGLANDKIMTVEDWKHGLDEYFERYAFGCETAPETGRRHYQFRGVLKADLSNDTALALSEYGLRHITPTHVKDFEYVYKDHDFYCSWDVYRPEYDKVRDSPFVWQVELESMERDDRTIEIIWDERGNSGKTAWAMYQDYTHRAVYIPPLKRGLDLVACVLGKRCAEWYIIDTPRAFEFTDDWACSIEQLKNGYVFDTRYSFRDRYLPVRPRVTILCNNLPDYETYFSPDRVLPFRITPQGYLWSV
;
A
#
# COMPACT_ATOMS: atom_id res chain seq x y z
N MET A 1 -3.07 17.03 -39.43
CA MET A 1 -2.63 15.86 -38.63
C MET A 1 -1.69 16.39 -37.56
N ILE A 2 -2.16 16.57 -36.33
CA ILE A 2 -1.29 16.95 -35.22
C ILE A 2 -0.53 15.67 -34.85
N ALA A 3 0.78 15.67 -35.05
CA ALA A 3 1.62 14.56 -34.64
C ALA A 3 1.49 14.42 -33.12
N MET A 4 0.88 13.32 -32.66
CA MET A 4 0.92 12.98 -31.24
C MET A 4 2.39 12.80 -30.87
N SER A 5 2.86 13.55 -29.87
CA SER A 5 4.19 13.37 -29.30
C SER A 5 4.36 11.92 -28.88
N ARG A 6 5.50 11.30 -29.18
CA ARG A 6 5.83 9.94 -28.72
C ARG A 6 5.72 9.88 -27.20
N CYS A 7 4.62 9.32 -26.71
CA CYS A 7 4.30 9.26 -25.30
C CYS A 7 3.68 7.91 -25.01
N LYS A 8 4.28 7.19 -24.05
CA LYS A 8 3.80 5.90 -23.56
C LYS A 8 2.91 6.01 -22.34
N TRP A 9 3.05 7.09 -21.58
CA TRP A 9 2.33 7.30 -20.33
C TRP A 9 0.99 7.93 -20.61
N ILE A 10 -0.08 7.33 -20.09
CA ILE A 10 -1.44 7.85 -20.25
C ILE A 10 -2.18 7.85 -18.92
N ASP A 11 -3.08 8.83 -18.79
CA ASP A 11 -4.16 8.87 -17.82
C ASP A 11 -5.48 8.57 -18.55
N ALA A 12 -6.40 7.89 -17.88
CA ALA A 12 -7.72 7.57 -18.40
C ALA A 12 -8.71 7.30 -17.25
N VAL A 13 -9.97 7.12 -17.61
CA VAL A 13 -11.04 6.72 -16.68
C VAL A 13 -11.83 5.58 -17.30
N ALA A 14 -12.19 4.55 -16.53
CA ALA A 14 -13.21 3.59 -16.93
C ALA A 14 -14.39 3.63 -15.96
N TRP A 15 -15.60 3.33 -16.42
CA TRP A 15 -16.79 3.44 -15.58
C TRP A 15 -17.25 2.06 -15.11
N THR A 16 -17.83 1.98 -13.91
CA THR A 16 -18.62 0.80 -13.55
C THR A 16 -19.95 0.81 -14.33
N PRO A 17 -20.62 -0.35 -14.47
CA PRO A 17 -21.98 -0.38 -15.02
C PRO A 17 -22.93 0.52 -14.21
N VAL A 18 -23.86 1.19 -14.89
CA VAL A 18 -24.76 2.22 -14.28
C VAL A 18 -25.63 1.65 -13.15
N ASN A 19 -25.95 0.36 -13.20
CA ASN A 19 -26.78 -0.33 -12.21
C ASN A 19 -25.96 -1.19 -11.23
N ASP A 20 -24.63 -1.07 -11.22
CA ASP A 20 -23.80 -1.84 -10.30
C ASP A 20 -23.84 -1.24 -8.89
N THR A 21 -24.83 -1.68 -8.11
CA THR A 21 -24.97 -1.36 -6.68
C THR A 21 -24.25 -2.37 -5.78
N SER A 22 -23.53 -3.35 -6.36
CA SER A 22 -22.96 -4.47 -5.58
C SER A 22 -21.81 -4.07 -4.65
N GLY A 23 -21.32 -2.82 -4.77
CA GLY A 23 -20.20 -2.31 -3.98
C GLY A 23 -18.85 -2.97 -4.30
N GLY A 24 -18.81 -4.09 -5.02
CA GLY A 24 -17.64 -4.97 -5.09
C GLY A 24 -16.57 -4.68 -6.13
N TRP A 25 -16.67 -3.62 -6.94
CA TRP A 25 -15.69 -3.28 -8.00
C TRP A 25 -15.36 -4.48 -8.90
N THR A 26 -16.40 -5.20 -9.33
CA THR A 26 -16.25 -6.49 -10.03
C THR A 26 -16.40 -6.40 -11.54
N ALA A 27 -16.89 -5.26 -12.04
CA ALA A 27 -17.21 -5.09 -13.44
C ALA A 27 -16.85 -3.70 -13.99
N VAL A 28 -16.66 -3.65 -15.31
CA VAL A 28 -16.33 -2.45 -16.08
C VAL A 28 -17.31 -2.32 -17.25
N ALA A 29 -17.77 -1.10 -17.51
CA ALA A 29 -18.53 -0.78 -18.70
C ALA A 29 -17.56 -0.59 -19.88
N CYS A 30 -17.79 -1.34 -20.96
CA CYS A 30 -16.91 -1.45 -22.12
C CYS A 30 -17.70 -1.30 -23.43
N GLY A 31 -17.01 -1.40 -24.56
CA GLY A 31 -17.56 -1.06 -25.89
C GLY A 31 -17.59 0.45 -26.08
N LEU A 32 -17.51 0.94 -27.32
CA LEU A 32 -17.44 2.40 -27.59
C LEU A 32 -18.62 3.17 -27.00
N ALA A 33 -19.80 2.55 -26.93
CA ALA A 33 -21.01 3.14 -26.36
C ALA A 33 -21.23 2.80 -24.86
N ASN A 34 -20.28 2.14 -24.18
CA ASN A 34 -20.47 1.56 -22.84
C ASN A 34 -21.65 0.56 -22.78
N ASP A 35 -21.85 -0.17 -23.87
CA ASP A 35 -22.96 -1.11 -24.09
C ASP A 35 -22.60 -2.56 -23.71
N LYS A 36 -21.33 -2.83 -23.42
CA LYS A 36 -20.84 -4.13 -22.95
C LYS A 36 -20.43 -4.03 -21.48
N ILE A 37 -20.46 -5.17 -20.81
CA ILE A 37 -19.97 -5.32 -19.44
C ILE A 37 -18.94 -6.43 -19.45
N MET A 38 -17.82 -6.18 -18.79
CA MET A 38 -16.74 -7.15 -18.63
C MET A 38 -16.38 -7.26 -17.15
N THR A 39 -15.95 -8.44 -16.71
CA THR A 39 -15.42 -8.60 -15.36
C THR A 39 -14.10 -7.84 -15.22
N VAL A 40 -13.75 -7.41 -14.00
CA VAL A 40 -12.47 -6.73 -13.78
C VAL A 40 -11.27 -7.63 -14.08
N GLU A 41 -11.37 -8.94 -13.86
CA GLU A 41 -10.29 -9.88 -14.21
C GLU A 41 -10.11 -10.02 -15.72
N ASP A 42 -11.20 -10.16 -16.48
CA ASP A 42 -11.11 -10.18 -17.94
C ASP A 42 -10.60 -8.84 -18.50
N TRP A 43 -10.97 -7.73 -17.85
CA TRP A 43 -10.47 -6.40 -18.21
C TRP A 43 -8.96 -6.30 -18.01
N LYS A 44 -8.44 -6.75 -16.85
CA LYS A 44 -7.00 -6.79 -16.58
C LYS A 44 -6.25 -7.60 -17.63
N HIS A 45 -6.73 -8.80 -17.94
CA HIS A 45 -6.12 -9.65 -18.97
C HIS A 45 -6.10 -8.99 -20.35
N GLY A 46 -7.17 -8.30 -20.74
CA GLY A 46 -7.20 -7.54 -22.01
C GLY A 46 -6.23 -6.37 -22.02
N LEU A 47 -6.07 -5.67 -20.90
CA LEU A 47 -5.14 -4.55 -20.76
C LEU A 47 -3.67 -5.01 -20.77
N ASP A 48 -3.36 -6.18 -20.24
CA ASP A 48 -2.00 -6.74 -20.20
C ASP A 48 -1.36 -6.84 -21.61
N GLU A 49 -2.16 -6.90 -22.68
CA GLU A 49 -1.66 -6.87 -24.05
C GLU A 49 -1.03 -5.52 -24.42
N TYR A 50 -1.54 -4.41 -23.90
CA TYR A 50 -1.20 -3.05 -24.32
C TYR A 50 -0.20 -2.36 -23.40
N PHE A 51 -0.17 -2.72 -22.11
CA PHE A 51 0.60 -2.01 -21.09
C PHE A 51 1.82 -2.81 -20.62
N GLU A 52 2.95 -2.13 -20.41
CA GLU A 52 4.09 -2.66 -19.65
C GLU A 52 3.71 -2.74 -18.16
N ARG A 53 3.02 -1.71 -17.67
CA ARG A 53 2.50 -1.56 -16.31
C ARG A 53 1.28 -0.66 -16.31
N TYR A 54 0.32 -0.93 -15.44
CA TYR A 54 -0.80 -0.01 -15.18
C TYR A 54 -1.30 -0.16 -13.74
N ALA A 55 -1.96 0.89 -13.27
CA ALA A 55 -2.70 0.86 -12.02
C ALA A 55 -4.03 1.57 -12.19
N PHE A 56 -5.01 1.17 -11.39
CA PHE A 56 -6.28 1.89 -11.30
C PHE A 56 -6.79 1.98 -9.88
N GLY A 57 -7.38 3.13 -9.54
CA GLY A 57 -7.96 3.43 -8.24
C GLY A 57 -9.48 3.36 -8.32
N CYS A 58 -10.11 2.91 -7.26
CA CYS A 58 -11.54 2.70 -7.14
C CYS A 58 -12.21 3.94 -6.52
N GLU A 59 -12.72 4.86 -7.36
CA GLU A 59 -13.17 6.18 -6.91
C GLU A 59 -14.67 6.43 -7.17
N THR A 60 -15.32 7.18 -6.29
CA THR A 60 -16.70 7.65 -6.50
C THR A 60 -16.70 9.14 -6.78
N ALA A 61 -17.20 9.55 -7.95
CA ALA A 61 -17.26 10.95 -8.34
C ALA A 61 -18.16 11.74 -7.36
N PRO A 62 -17.65 12.79 -6.68
CA PRO A 62 -18.38 13.45 -5.60
C PRO A 62 -19.65 14.17 -6.05
N GLU A 63 -19.66 14.69 -7.27
CA GLU A 63 -20.80 15.45 -7.81
C GLU A 63 -21.92 14.55 -8.34
N THR A 64 -21.58 13.40 -8.91
CA THR A 64 -22.55 12.53 -9.61
C THR A 64 -22.85 11.24 -8.85
N GLY A 65 -22.05 10.89 -7.84
CA GLY A 65 -22.10 9.60 -7.14
C GLY A 65 -21.70 8.42 -8.03
N ARG A 66 -21.21 8.66 -9.26
CA ARG A 66 -20.87 7.61 -10.20
C ARG A 66 -19.51 7.01 -9.89
N ARG A 67 -19.48 5.68 -9.74
CA ARG A 67 -18.26 4.90 -9.52
C ARG A 67 -17.44 4.77 -10.80
N HIS A 68 -16.14 4.90 -10.67
CA HIS A 68 -15.20 4.80 -11.78
C HIS A 68 -13.84 4.28 -11.32
N TYR A 69 -13.08 3.77 -12.28
CA TYR A 69 -11.70 3.39 -12.14
C TYR A 69 -10.83 4.52 -12.67
N GLN A 70 -10.07 5.16 -11.79
CA GLN A 70 -9.11 6.18 -12.14
C GLN A 70 -7.81 5.49 -12.61
N PHE A 71 -7.51 5.55 -13.91
CA PHE A 71 -6.50 4.71 -14.54
C PHE A 71 -5.24 5.49 -14.90
N ARG A 72 -4.07 4.88 -14.68
CA ARG A 72 -2.80 5.29 -15.26
C ARG A 72 -2.07 4.09 -15.83
N GLY A 73 -1.42 4.24 -16.98
CA GLY A 73 -0.67 3.15 -17.60
C GLY A 73 0.53 3.60 -18.42
N VAL A 74 1.49 2.68 -18.53
CA VAL A 74 2.66 2.76 -19.41
C VAL A 74 2.45 1.80 -20.56
N LEU A 75 2.22 2.32 -21.76
CA LEU A 75 2.01 1.52 -22.96
C LEU A 75 3.30 0.85 -23.43
N LYS A 76 3.19 -0.37 -23.99
CA LYS A 76 4.31 -1.08 -24.63
C LYS A 76 4.82 -0.35 -25.89
N ALA A 77 3.93 0.35 -26.57
CA ALA A 77 4.21 1.18 -27.74
C ALA A 77 3.76 2.64 -27.50
N ASP A 78 4.25 3.57 -28.32
CA ASP A 78 3.79 4.97 -28.23
C ASP A 78 2.27 5.06 -28.51
N LEU A 79 1.59 5.97 -27.81
CA LEU A 79 0.17 6.22 -28.02
C LEU A 79 -0.11 6.60 -29.49
N SER A 80 -1.02 5.85 -30.10
CA SER A 80 -1.52 6.08 -31.45
C SER A 80 -3.05 6.14 -31.45
N ASN A 81 -3.66 6.61 -32.53
CA ASN A 81 -5.12 6.61 -32.68
C ASN A 81 -5.70 5.20 -32.61
N ASP A 82 -5.03 4.21 -33.22
CA ASP A 82 -5.48 2.81 -33.21
C ASP A 82 -5.43 2.23 -31.81
N THR A 83 -4.35 2.52 -31.07
CA THR A 83 -4.23 2.14 -29.66
C THR A 83 -5.32 2.81 -28.82
N ALA A 84 -5.54 4.11 -28.98
CA ALA A 84 -6.59 4.83 -28.24
C ALA A 84 -8.00 4.28 -28.52
N LEU A 85 -8.28 3.91 -29.78
CA LEU A 85 -9.54 3.29 -30.17
C LEU A 85 -9.71 1.90 -29.53
N ALA A 86 -8.67 1.06 -29.59
CA ALA A 86 -8.68 -0.25 -28.97
C ALA A 86 -8.89 -0.16 -27.44
N LEU A 87 -8.18 0.74 -26.76
CA LEU A 87 -8.37 1.00 -25.33
C LEU A 87 -9.78 1.52 -25.01
N SER A 88 -10.40 2.27 -25.92
CA SER A 88 -11.79 2.72 -25.78
C SER A 88 -12.79 1.56 -25.88
N GLU A 89 -12.53 0.55 -26.70
CA GLU A 89 -13.33 -0.69 -26.71
C GLU A 89 -13.26 -1.42 -25.36
N TYR A 90 -12.11 -1.37 -24.69
CA TYR A 90 -11.95 -1.88 -23.32
C TYR A 90 -12.55 -0.99 -22.22
N GLY A 91 -13.23 0.11 -22.58
CA GLY A 91 -13.91 0.98 -21.61
C GLY A 91 -13.08 2.15 -21.09
N LEU A 92 -11.80 2.28 -21.47
CA LEU A 92 -11.02 3.47 -21.12
C LEU A 92 -11.57 4.71 -21.86
N ARG A 93 -11.70 5.81 -21.15
CA ARG A 93 -12.23 7.10 -21.62
C ARG A 93 -11.30 8.21 -21.18
N HIS A 94 -11.44 9.36 -21.84
CA HIS A 94 -10.60 10.53 -21.57
C HIS A 94 -9.11 10.19 -21.60
N ILE A 95 -8.70 9.35 -22.56
CA ILE A 95 -7.31 8.91 -22.69
C ILE A 95 -6.46 10.13 -23.05
N THR A 96 -5.61 10.54 -22.11
CA THR A 96 -4.72 11.70 -22.26
C THR A 96 -3.28 11.29 -22.02
N PRO A 97 -2.32 11.69 -22.87
CA PRO A 97 -0.91 11.49 -22.60
C PRO A 97 -0.50 12.29 -21.36
N THR A 98 0.37 11.73 -20.52
CA THR A 98 0.93 12.40 -19.35
C THR A 98 2.46 12.33 -19.35
N HIS A 99 3.10 13.36 -18.81
CA HIS A 99 4.55 13.41 -18.64
C HIS A 99 4.99 13.07 -17.20
N VAL A 100 4.02 12.89 -16.30
CA VAL A 100 4.24 12.45 -14.91
C VAL A 100 4.50 10.94 -14.93
N LYS A 101 5.69 10.52 -14.48
CA LYS A 101 6.19 9.14 -14.60
C LYS A 101 6.15 8.38 -13.28
N ASP A 102 5.02 8.47 -12.60
CA ASP A 102 4.73 7.77 -11.35
C ASP A 102 3.24 7.37 -11.34
N PHE A 103 2.85 6.55 -10.36
CA PHE A 103 1.47 6.09 -10.18
C PHE A 103 0.82 6.67 -8.91
N GLU A 104 1.45 7.66 -8.26
CA GLU A 104 1.00 8.16 -6.94
C GLU A 104 -0.43 8.69 -6.97
N TYR A 105 -0.81 9.28 -8.10
CA TYR A 105 -2.17 9.78 -8.34
C TYR A 105 -3.26 8.70 -8.14
N VAL A 106 -2.95 7.43 -8.43
CA VAL A 106 -3.90 6.31 -8.37
C VAL A 106 -4.11 5.80 -6.93
N TYR A 107 -3.18 6.07 -6.01
CA TYR A 107 -3.16 5.44 -4.68
C TYR A 107 -3.96 6.17 -3.60
N LYS A 108 -4.58 7.30 -3.93
CA LYS A 108 -5.12 8.26 -2.95
C LYS A 108 -6.12 7.66 -1.97
N ASP A 109 -6.98 6.77 -2.44
CA ASP A 109 -8.06 6.18 -1.62
C ASP A 109 -7.68 4.82 -1.01
N HIS A 110 -6.44 4.35 -1.20
CA HIS A 110 -5.95 3.02 -0.76
C HIS A 110 -6.76 1.80 -1.24
N ASP A 111 -7.73 2.02 -2.13
CA ASP A 111 -8.48 1.00 -2.87
C ASP A 111 -8.04 1.09 -4.34
N PHE A 112 -7.04 0.31 -4.71
CA PHE A 112 -6.46 0.31 -6.04
C PHE A 112 -5.91 -1.06 -6.41
N TYR A 113 -5.61 -1.20 -7.70
CA TYR A 113 -4.92 -2.33 -8.28
C TYR A 113 -3.66 -1.86 -9.01
N CYS A 114 -2.58 -2.64 -8.92
CA CYS A 114 -1.35 -2.46 -9.69
C CYS A 114 -1.03 -3.75 -10.44
N SER A 115 -0.73 -3.65 -11.73
CA SER A 115 -0.46 -4.82 -12.59
C SER A 115 0.84 -5.56 -12.27
N TRP A 116 1.72 -4.97 -11.45
CA TRP A 116 3.00 -5.55 -11.04
C TRP A 116 3.00 -6.06 -9.60
N ASP A 117 1.93 -5.80 -8.83
CA ASP A 117 1.86 -6.26 -7.45
C ASP A 117 1.39 -7.71 -7.40
N VAL A 118 2.01 -8.49 -6.51
CA VAL A 118 1.69 -9.90 -6.35
C VAL A 118 0.51 -10.02 -5.40
N TYR A 119 -0.64 -10.40 -5.94
CA TYR A 119 -1.81 -10.72 -5.13
C TYR A 119 -1.59 -12.01 -4.33
N ARG A 120 -2.04 -12.03 -3.07
CA ARG A 120 -2.01 -13.20 -2.19
C ARG A 120 -3.41 -13.50 -1.66
N PRO A 121 -3.91 -14.75 -1.74
CA PRO A 121 -5.24 -15.10 -1.24
C PRO A 121 -5.45 -14.81 0.25
N GLU A 122 -4.40 -14.74 1.06
CA GLU A 122 -4.49 -14.37 2.48
C GLU A 122 -4.97 -12.93 2.69
N TYR A 123 -4.83 -12.07 1.68
CA TYR A 123 -5.29 -10.67 1.72
C TYR A 123 -6.82 -10.58 1.75
N ASP A 124 -7.55 -11.47 1.07
CA ASP A 124 -9.01 -11.54 1.17
C ASP A 124 -9.46 -11.75 2.62
N LYS A 125 -8.77 -12.63 3.36
CA LYS A 125 -9.12 -12.89 4.77
C LYS A 125 -8.91 -11.68 5.65
N VAL A 126 -7.83 -10.92 5.43
CA VAL A 126 -7.58 -9.68 6.17
C VAL A 126 -8.62 -8.62 5.83
N ARG A 127 -8.94 -8.45 4.54
CA ARG A 127 -9.91 -7.46 4.05
C ARG A 127 -11.34 -7.77 4.52
N ASP A 128 -11.79 -9.00 4.31
CA ASP A 128 -13.20 -9.37 4.44
C ASP A 128 -13.58 -9.81 5.86
N SER A 129 -12.59 -10.21 6.66
CA SER A 129 -12.79 -10.69 8.03
C SER A 129 -11.59 -10.33 8.93
N PRO A 130 -11.28 -9.03 9.10
CA PRO A 130 -10.16 -8.61 9.95
C PRO A 130 -10.37 -9.06 11.40
N PHE A 131 -9.26 -9.38 12.08
CA PHE A 131 -9.30 -9.62 13.53
C PHE A 131 -9.58 -8.31 14.27
N VAL A 132 -10.22 -8.40 15.45
CA VAL A 132 -10.61 -7.23 16.25
C VAL A 132 -9.42 -6.31 16.54
N TRP A 133 -8.28 -6.87 16.98
CA TRP A 133 -7.06 -6.09 17.24
C TRP A 133 -6.55 -5.31 16.02
N GLN A 134 -6.79 -5.80 14.80
CA GLN A 134 -6.37 -5.13 13.56
C GLN A 134 -7.20 -3.86 13.35
N VAL A 135 -8.51 -3.98 13.54
CA VAL A 135 -9.44 -2.85 13.46
C VAL A 135 -9.13 -1.82 14.55
N GLU A 136 -8.89 -2.27 15.79
CA GLU A 136 -8.52 -1.39 16.90
C GLU A 136 -7.22 -0.64 16.61
N LEU A 137 -6.20 -1.34 16.12
CA LEU A 137 -4.92 -0.72 15.78
C LEU A 137 -5.05 0.29 14.65
N GLU A 138 -5.80 -0.02 13.60
CA GLU A 138 -6.07 0.91 12.49
C GLU A 138 -6.86 2.13 12.94
N SER A 139 -7.79 1.97 13.88
CA SER A 139 -8.60 3.06 14.43
C SER A 139 -7.88 3.94 15.45
N MET A 140 -6.71 3.50 15.92
CA MET A 140 -5.93 4.22 16.92
C MET A 140 -5.46 5.57 16.36
N GLU A 141 -5.67 6.63 17.14
CA GLU A 141 -5.16 7.95 16.77
C GLU A 141 -3.65 7.91 16.65
N ARG A 142 -3.16 8.51 15.57
CA ARG A 142 -1.73 8.62 15.32
C ARG A 142 -1.11 9.56 16.35
N ASP A 143 -0.13 9.05 17.07
CA ASP A 143 0.75 9.85 17.91
C ASP A 143 2.14 10.00 17.29
N ASP A 144 2.63 11.24 17.20
CA ASP A 144 3.91 11.56 16.57
C ASP A 144 5.12 11.18 17.45
N ARG A 145 4.90 10.71 18.68
CA ARG A 145 5.95 10.37 19.63
C ARG A 145 6.08 8.87 19.89
N THR A 146 5.00 8.14 20.07
CA THR A 146 5.02 6.75 20.53
C THR A 146 5.34 5.76 19.42
N ILE A 147 5.95 4.66 19.82
CA ILE A 147 6.15 3.44 19.04
C ILE A 147 5.22 2.39 19.62
N GLU A 148 4.33 1.85 18.82
CA GLU A 148 3.41 0.80 19.26
C GLU A 148 4.14 -0.56 19.22
N ILE A 149 4.04 -1.35 20.28
CA ILE A 149 4.53 -2.74 20.27
C ILE A 149 3.33 -3.67 20.42
N ILE A 150 3.05 -4.45 19.38
CA ILE A 150 1.96 -5.43 19.37
C ILE A 150 2.52 -6.81 19.67
N TRP A 151 2.28 -7.23 20.90
CA TRP A 151 2.78 -8.47 21.45
C TRP A 151 1.72 -9.58 21.37
N ASP A 152 2.10 -10.67 20.69
CA ASP A 152 1.30 -11.89 20.53
C ASP A 152 2.08 -13.11 20.99
N GLU A 153 1.96 -13.41 22.28
CA GLU A 153 2.64 -14.51 22.96
C GLU A 153 2.32 -15.89 22.36
N ARG A 154 1.08 -16.09 21.89
CA ARG A 154 0.62 -17.37 21.34
C ARG A 154 1.02 -17.55 19.89
N GLY A 155 1.11 -16.46 19.14
CA GLY A 155 1.28 -16.49 17.70
C GLY A 155 -0.02 -16.77 16.96
N ASN A 156 0.07 -16.82 15.63
CA ASN A 156 -1.05 -17.10 14.73
C ASN A 156 -2.24 -16.12 14.80
N SER A 157 -2.03 -14.89 15.28
CA SER A 157 -3.07 -13.84 15.31
C SER A 157 -3.17 -13.02 14.02
N GLY A 158 -2.62 -13.53 12.90
CA GLY A 158 -2.68 -12.85 11.60
C GLY A 158 -1.76 -11.63 11.42
N LYS A 159 -0.82 -11.38 12.33
CA LYS A 159 0.10 -10.21 12.35
C LYS A 159 0.80 -9.95 11.01
N THR A 160 1.57 -10.92 10.52
CA THR A 160 2.34 -10.78 9.27
C THR A 160 1.44 -10.63 8.04
N ALA A 161 0.34 -11.40 7.96
CA ALA A 161 -0.60 -11.31 6.84
C ALA A 161 -1.23 -9.92 6.76
N TRP A 162 -1.63 -9.37 7.90
CA TRP A 162 -2.15 -8.00 7.99
C TRP A 162 -1.10 -6.95 7.64
N ALA A 163 0.12 -7.04 8.19
CA ALA A 163 1.17 -6.08 7.89
C ALA A 163 1.54 -6.05 6.40
N MET A 164 1.60 -7.21 5.75
CA MET A 164 1.81 -7.32 4.31
C MET A 164 0.62 -6.78 3.51
N TYR A 165 -0.61 -6.94 3.99
CA TYR A 165 -1.80 -6.36 3.38
C TYR A 165 -1.81 -4.82 3.45
N GLN A 166 -1.36 -4.24 4.57
CA GLN A 166 -1.18 -2.79 4.67
C GLN A 166 -0.10 -2.27 3.70
N ASP A 167 0.94 -3.07 3.42
CA ASP A 167 1.94 -2.76 2.39
C ASP A 167 1.38 -2.86 0.98
N TYR A 168 0.59 -3.90 0.70
CA TYR A 168 -0.07 -4.10 -0.58
C TYR A 168 -1.04 -2.96 -0.93
N THR A 169 -1.81 -2.48 0.05
CA THR A 169 -2.77 -1.35 -0.11
C THR A 169 -2.12 0.03 0.03
N HIS A 170 -0.79 0.09 0.07
CA HIS A 170 0.00 1.31 0.28
C HIS A 170 -0.36 2.14 1.53
N ARG A 171 -1.07 1.56 2.51
CA ARG A 171 -1.43 2.22 3.79
C ARG A 171 -0.24 2.33 4.75
N ALA A 172 0.65 1.35 4.71
CA ALA A 172 1.87 1.31 5.52
C ALA A 172 3.00 0.65 4.76
N VAL A 173 4.25 0.81 5.18
CA VAL A 173 5.37 0.03 4.65
C VAL A 173 5.68 -1.14 5.59
N TYR A 174 5.62 -2.36 5.06
CA TYR A 174 6.05 -3.55 5.76
C TYR A 174 7.58 -3.67 5.73
N ILE A 175 8.18 -3.78 6.91
CA ILE A 175 9.60 -4.09 7.13
C ILE A 175 9.68 -5.56 7.59
N PRO A 176 10.30 -6.44 6.77
CA PRO A 176 10.39 -7.85 7.12
C PRO A 176 11.32 -8.09 8.32
N PRO A 177 11.35 -9.32 8.86
CA PRO A 177 12.36 -9.77 9.81
C PRO A 177 13.79 -9.43 9.34
N LEU A 178 14.47 -8.60 10.12
CA LEU A 178 15.87 -8.21 9.88
C LEU A 178 16.69 -8.48 11.15
N LYS A 179 17.99 -8.67 10.99
CA LYS A 179 18.89 -8.95 12.12
C LYS A 179 19.44 -7.68 12.77
N ARG A 180 19.75 -6.65 11.98
CA ARG A 180 20.41 -5.42 12.43
C ARG A 180 19.53 -4.20 12.17
N GLY A 181 19.63 -3.20 13.04
CA GLY A 181 18.95 -1.92 12.86
C GLY A 181 19.40 -1.19 11.58
N LEU A 182 20.70 -1.23 11.25
CA LEU A 182 21.18 -0.70 9.97
C LEU A 182 20.54 -1.37 8.75
N ASP A 183 20.16 -2.65 8.83
CA ASP A 183 19.44 -3.31 7.74
C ASP A 183 17.99 -2.80 7.65
N LEU A 184 17.35 -2.44 8.78
CA LEU A 184 16.07 -1.73 8.78
C LEU A 184 16.20 -0.39 8.07
N VAL A 185 17.22 0.40 8.38
CA VAL A 185 17.40 1.72 7.76
C VAL A 185 17.61 1.60 6.25
N ALA A 186 18.44 0.65 5.81
CA ALA A 186 18.57 0.36 4.38
C ALA A 186 17.26 -0.10 3.73
N CYS A 187 16.43 -0.88 4.44
CA CYS A 187 15.13 -1.29 3.95
C CYS A 187 14.20 -0.09 3.76
N VAL A 188 14.15 0.83 4.74
CA VAL A 188 13.36 2.07 4.66
C VAL A 188 13.84 2.93 3.48
N LEU A 189 15.15 3.12 3.32
CA LEU A 189 15.73 3.88 2.21
C LEU A 189 15.50 3.20 0.85
N GLY A 190 15.36 1.88 0.80
CA GLY A 190 15.07 1.12 -0.41
C GLY A 190 13.59 1.08 -0.80
N LYS A 191 12.68 1.40 0.13
CA LYS A 191 11.22 1.37 -0.07
C LYS A 191 10.65 2.77 -0.31
N ARG A 192 9.36 2.83 -0.67
CA ARG A 192 8.59 4.08 -0.76
C ARG A 192 8.53 4.79 0.58
N CYS A 193 8.32 6.11 0.54
CA CYS A 193 7.94 6.85 1.74
C CYS A 193 6.52 6.45 2.16
N ALA A 194 6.27 6.33 3.45
CA ALA A 194 4.95 6.11 4.00
C ALA A 194 4.81 6.85 5.34
N GLU A 195 3.56 7.09 5.73
CA GLU A 195 3.27 7.66 7.04
C GLU A 195 3.25 6.61 8.15
N TRP A 196 3.23 5.33 7.79
CA TRP A 196 3.19 4.22 8.72
C TRP A 196 4.20 3.15 8.31
N TYR A 197 5.03 2.72 9.24
CA TYR A 197 5.96 1.59 9.07
C TYR A 197 5.64 0.49 10.08
N ILE A 198 5.48 -0.73 9.58
CA ILE A 198 5.16 -1.91 10.38
C ILE A 198 6.36 -2.86 10.32
N ILE A 199 6.99 -3.08 11.46
CA ILE A 199 8.20 -3.89 11.61
C ILE A 199 7.80 -5.25 12.15
N ASP A 200 8.06 -6.31 11.38
CA ASP A 200 7.82 -7.67 11.84
C ASP A 200 9.10 -8.29 12.40
N THR A 201 8.98 -8.91 13.57
CA THR A 201 10.11 -9.51 14.29
C THR A 201 9.86 -11.01 14.49
N PRO A 202 10.87 -11.87 14.22
CA PRO A 202 10.75 -13.30 14.46
C PRO A 202 10.73 -13.57 15.97
N ARG A 203 10.25 -14.74 16.38
CA ARG A 203 10.26 -15.13 17.81
C ARG A 203 11.66 -15.12 18.43
N ALA A 204 12.70 -15.41 17.65
CA ALA A 204 14.10 -15.42 18.08
C ALA A 204 14.77 -14.03 17.98
N PHE A 205 13.98 -12.97 17.81
CA PHE A 205 14.50 -11.61 17.71
C PHE A 205 15.10 -11.15 19.03
N GLU A 206 16.30 -10.57 18.94
CA GLU A 206 16.98 -9.94 20.06
C GLU A 206 16.95 -8.43 19.84
N PHE A 207 16.41 -7.71 20.82
CA PHE A 207 16.37 -6.25 20.79
C PHE A 207 17.74 -5.71 21.26
N THR A 208 18.34 -4.80 20.49
CA THR A 208 19.69 -4.28 20.74
C THR A 208 19.74 -2.76 20.62
N ASP A 209 20.83 -2.14 21.07
CA ASP A 209 21.07 -0.70 20.92
C ASP A 209 21.01 -0.24 19.46
N ASP A 210 21.51 -1.07 18.53
CA ASP A 210 21.49 -0.80 17.09
C ASP A 210 20.04 -0.72 16.56
N TRP A 211 19.18 -1.61 17.04
CA TRP A 211 17.76 -1.59 16.75
C TRP A 211 17.05 -0.39 17.35
N ALA A 212 17.30 -0.09 18.62
CA ALA A 212 16.76 1.08 19.29
C ALA A 212 17.11 2.37 18.54
N CYS A 213 18.39 2.57 18.20
CA CYS A 213 18.87 3.72 17.45
C CYS A 213 18.21 3.82 16.06
N SER A 214 17.97 2.70 15.40
CA SER A 214 17.39 2.68 14.05
C SER A 214 15.89 2.96 14.06
N ILE A 215 15.17 2.45 15.06
CA ILE A 215 13.76 2.75 15.28
C ILE A 215 13.57 4.22 15.68
N GLU A 216 14.44 4.76 16.55
CA GLU A 216 14.46 6.18 16.90
C GLU A 216 14.61 7.08 15.67
N GLN A 217 15.60 6.80 14.81
CA GLN A 217 15.79 7.54 13.55
C GLN A 217 14.54 7.51 12.68
N LEU A 218 13.98 6.32 12.46
CA LEU A 218 12.75 6.17 11.70
C LEU A 218 11.61 6.99 12.30
N LYS A 219 11.34 6.85 13.60
CA LYS A 219 10.26 7.56 14.30
C LYS A 219 10.43 9.09 14.25
N ASN A 220 11.67 9.56 14.28
CA ASN A 220 11.99 11.00 14.19
C ASN A 220 11.78 11.57 12.77
N GLY A 221 11.58 10.73 11.76
CA GLY A 221 11.33 11.16 10.39
C GLY A 221 12.61 11.47 9.59
N TYR A 222 13.78 11.08 10.10
CA TYR A 222 15.05 11.22 9.39
C TYR A 222 15.86 9.93 9.51
N VAL A 223 16.10 9.30 8.37
CA VAL A 223 16.81 8.02 8.28
C VAL A 223 18.09 8.17 7.47
N PHE A 224 19.20 7.59 7.93
CA PHE A 224 20.45 7.60 7.20
C PHE A 224 21.22 6.28 7.33
N ASP A 225 21.92 5.89 6.28
CA ASP A 225 22.83 4.74 6.22
C ASP A 225 24.20 5.22 5.76
N THR A 226 25.24 4.93 6.53
CA THR A 226 26.62 5.36 6.26
C THR A 226 27.43 4.30 5.51
N ARG A 227 26.89 3.09 5.29
CA ARG A 227 27.62 1.97 4.67
C ARG A 227 27.79 2.18 3.18
N TYR A 228 28.99 1.87 2.67
CA TYR A 228 29.43 2.01 1.28
C TYR A 228 29.44 3.46 0.76
N SER A 229 28.29 4.13 0.81
CA SER A 229 28.12 5.56 0.54
C SER A 229 27.03 6.12 1.47
N PHE A 230 27.23 7.35 1.92
CA PHE A 230 26.23 8.03 2.74
C PHE A 230 24.93 8.20 1.95
N ARG A 231 23.82 7.73 2.52
CA ARG A 231 22.48 7.89 1.98
C ARG A 231 21.56 8.32 3.11
N ASP A 232 20.75 9.33 2.88
CA ASP A 232 19.79 9.82 3.84
C ASP A 232 18.45 10.15 3.18
N ARG A 233 17.42 10.28 4.01
CA ARG A 233 16.09 10.71 3.60
C ARG A 233 15.34 11.35 4.76
N TYR A 234 14.80 12.54 4.52
CA TYR A 234 13.71 13.10 5.33
C TYR A 234 12.39 12.50 4.87
N LEU A 235 11.62 11.96 5.82
CA LEU A 235 10.25 11.54 5.57
C LEU A 235 9.32 12.77 5.58
N PRO A 236 8.25 12.77 4.76
CA PRO A 236 7.33 13.91 4.68
C PRO A 236 6.68 14.28 6.02
N VAL A 237 6.51 13.28 6.88
CA VAL A 237 5.96 13.39 8.24
C VAL A 237 6.74 12.48 9.18
N ARG A 238 6.65 12.73 10.49
CA ARG A 238 7.10 11.74 11.49
C ARG A 238 6.22 10.50 11.36
N PRO A 239 6.75 9.32 11.07
CA PRO A 239 5.89 8.18 10.81
C PRO A 239 5.28 7.62 12.10
N ARG A 240 4.11 6.98 11.95
CA ARG A 240 3.65 5.95 12.87
C ARG A 240 4.58 4.74 12.73
N VAL A 241 5.00 4.15 13.86
CA VAL A 241 5.88 2.97 13.87
C VAL A 241 5.25 1.92 14.77
N THR A 242 5.01 0.73 14.21
CA THR A 242 4.43 -0.41 14.92
C THR A 242 5.39 -1.59 14.83
N ILE A 243 5.71 -2.21 15.96
CA ILE A 243 6.53 -3.43 16.04
C ILE A 243 5.62 -4.60 16.34
N LEU A 244 5.62 -5.61 15.47
CA LEU A 244 4.91 -6.87 15.68
C LEU A 244 5.89 -7.89 16.25
N CYS A 245 5.58 -8.45 17.41
CA CYS A 245 6.46 -9.41 18.07
C CYS A 245 5.70 -10.56 18.73
N ASN A 246 6.41 -11.68 18.93
CA ASN A 246 5.90 -12.81 19.71
C ASN A 246 6.39 -12.81 21.17
N ASN A 247 7.55 -12.21 21.40
CA ASN A 247 8.10 -11.99 22.73
C ASN A 247 8.22 -10.48 22.93
N LEU A 248 7.75 -9.98 24.08
CA LEU A 248 7.90 -8.57 24.42
C LEU A 248 9.40 -8.27 24.59
N PRO A 249 9.98 -7.34 23.82
CA PRO A 249 11.38 -6.97 24.00
C PRO A 249 11.57 -6.21 25.32
N ASP A 250 12.79 -6.21 25.85
CA ASP A 250 13.17 -5.34 26.98
C ASP A 250 13.34 -3.88 26.51
N TYR A 251 12.24 -3.26 26.08
CA TYR A 251 12.25 -1.93 25.47
C TYR A 251 12.54 -0.81 26.48
N GLU A 252 12.28 -1.03 27.76
CA GLU A 252 12.46 -0.03 28.83
C GLU A 252 13.95 0.32 29.04
N THR A 253 14.85 -0.62 28.74
CA THR A 253 16.30 -0.38 28.76
C THR A 253 16.74 0.62 27.68
N TYR A 254 16.00 0.71 26.57
CA TYR A 254 16.43 1.46 25.38
C TYR A 254 15.64 2.75 25.10
N PHE A 255 14.38 2.80 25.52
CA PHE A 255 13.49 3.92 25.23
C PHE A 255 12.97 4.57 26.51
N SER A 256 12.66 5.87 26.43
CA SER A 256 11.99 6.56 27.54
C SER A 256 10.56 6.03 27.73
N PRO A 257 9.99 6.08 28.95
CA PRO A 257 8.67 5.50 29.23
C PRO A 257 7.54 6.03 28.36
N ASP A 258 7.65 7.27 27.88
CA ASP A 258 6.66 7.94 27.03
C ASP A 258 6.88 7.70 25.53
N ARG A 259 7.87 6.88 25.16
CA ARG A 259 8.25 6.62 23.77
C ARG A 259 7.65 5.34 23.22
N VAL A 260 7.20 4.43 24.09
CA VAL A 260 6.68 3.12 23.71
C VAL A 260 5.29 2.94 24.29
N LEU A 261 4.38 2.42 23.47
CA LEU A 261 3.03 2.04 23.87
C LEU A 261 2.81 0.54 23.58
N PRO A 262 3.04 -0.33 24.58
CA PRO A 262 2.94 -1.76 24.39
C PRO A 262 1.48 -2.23 24.53
N PHE A 263 1.06 -3.11 23.62
CA PHE A 263 -0.23 -3.78 23.64
C PHE A 263 -0.04 -5.29 23.54
N ARG A 264 -0.79 -6.02 24.35
CA ARG A 264 -0.92 -7.47 24.22
C ARG A 264 -2.19 -7.82 23.46
N ILE A 265 -2.10 -8.74 22.50
CA ILE A 265 -3.28 -9.38 21.92
C ILE A 265 -3.82 -10.37 22.96
N THR A 266 -5.03 -10.11 23.46
CA THR A 266 -5.67 -10.97 24.45
C THR A 266 -6.11 -12.31 23.83
N PRO A 267 -6.39 -13.34 24.65
CA PRO A 267 -6.97 -14.59 24.16
C PRO A 267 -8.28 -14.43 23.37
N GLN A 268 -8.99 -13.33 23.59
CA GLN A 268 -10.24 -12.97 22.90
C GLN A 268 -9.99 -12.17 21.61
N GLY A 269 -8.75 -11.78 21.32
CA GLY A 269 -8.34 -11.17 20.04
C GLY A 269 -8.38 -9.65 19.97
N TYR A 270 -8.52 -8.94 21.09
CA TYR A 270 -8.46 -7.48 21.18
C TYR A 270 -7.13 -7.00 21.82
N LEU A 271 -6.79 -5.73 21.64
CA LEU A 271 -5.60 -5.09 22.22
C LEU A 271 -5.84 -4.69 23.68
N TRP A 272 -4.89 -5.03 24.53
CA TRP A 272 -4.85 -4.60 25.93
C TRP A 272 -3.52 -3.90 26.21
N SER A 273 -3.56 -2.65 26.68
CA SER A 273 -2.34 -1.92 27.07
C SER A 273 -1.69 -2.61 28.27
N VAL A 274 -0.39 -2.86 28.20
CA VAL A 274 0.39 -3.51 29.26
C VAL A 274 1.29 -2.53 30.00
#